data_AF-A0A1J4PVD2-F1
#
_entry.id   AF-A0A1J4PVD2-F1
#
_cell.length_a   1.000
_cell.length_b   1.000
_cell.length_c   1.000
_cell.angle_alpha   90.00
_cell.angle_beta   90.00
_cell.angle_gamma   90.00
#
_symmetry.space_group_name_H-M   'P 1'
#
loop_
_entity.id
_entity.type
_entity.pdbx_description
1 polymer ?
#
loop_
_entity_poly.entity_id
_entity_poly.type
_entity_poly.pdbx_seq_one_letter_code
_entity_poly.pdbx_strand_id
1 'polypeptide(L)'
;MSATDHRTATLRCSDALLCRHGDKLTISWHDGGALTAPVSWCRDIRADRTDEGGVQIVLRLVPVRGNPGTSLMVVRLHTEPDDSLPAREFAEILSRELGLPGELPPAEPRLRLVPRADPGWVVSLPGAATEAFYEDVLRRSAGTREG
;
A
#
# COMPACT_ATOMS: atom_id res chain seq x y z
N MET A 1 -0.10 14.77 34.28
CA MET A 1 0.59 13.85 33.34
C MET A 1 -0.37 13.60 32.19
N SER A 2 -0.24 14.34 31.08
CA SER A 2 -1.08 14.14 29.92
C SER A 2 -0.63 12.87 29.19
N ALA A 3 -1.52 11.88 29.10
CA ALA A 3 -1.34 10.76 28.19
C ALA A 3 -1.44 11.31 26.77
N THR A 4 -0.30 11.54 26.12
CA THR A 4 -0.26 11.86 24.71
C THR A 4 -0.87 10.68 23.96
N ASP A 5 -1.99 10.90 23.28
CA ASP A 5 -2.68 9.86 22.53
C ASP A 5 -1.84 9.49 21.29
N HIS A 6 -0.88 8.60 21.46
CA HIS A 6 0.02 8.10 20.41
C HIS A 6 -0.69 7.17 19.39
N ARG A 7 -2.02 7.21 19.29
CA ARG A 7 -2.80 6.24 18.49
C ARG A 7 -3.21 6.74 17.12
N THR A 8 -2.90 7.99 16.80
CA THR A 8 -3.20 8.58 15.49
C THR A 8 -1.92 9.05 14.82
N ALA A 9 -1.54 8.40 13.73
CA ALA A 9 -0.47 8.84 12.85
C ALA A 9 -1.05 9.06 11.45
N THR A 10 -0.69 10.16 10.80
CA THR A 10 -1.21 10.49 9.46
C THR A 10 -0.06 10.90 8.56
N LEU A 11 -0.03 10.35 7.36
CA LEU A 11 0.86 10.73 6.28
C LEU A 11 0.04 11.18 5.07
N ARG A 12 0.37 12.35 4.55
CA ARG A 12 -0.15 12.83 3.27
C ARG A 12 0.74 12.32 2.15
N CYS A 13 0.11 11.68 1.19
CA CYS A 13 0.70 11.21 -0.07
C CYS A 13 0.08 12.02 -1.21
N SER A 14 0.68 12.01 -2.40
CA SER A 14 0.26 12.86 -3.53
C SER A 14 -1.23 12.68 -3.89
N ASP A 15 -1.74 11.44 -3.87
CA ASP A 15 -3.13 11.12 -4.21
C ASP A 15 -3.96 10.52 -3.07
N ALA A 16 -3.38 10.43 -1.87
CA ALA A 16 -3.98 9.68 -0.77
C ALA A 16 -3.58 10.20 0.60
N LEU A 17 -4.39 9.87 1.59
CA LEU A 17 -4.08 10.02 3.01
C LEU A 17 -3.93 8.63 3.63
N LEU A 18 -2.79 8.36 4.25
CA LEU A 18 -2.56 7.15 5.03
C LEU A 18 -2.65 7.48 6.51
N CYS A 19 -3.65 6.93 7.18
CA CYS A 19 -3.89 7.11 8.60
C CYS A 19 -3.80 5.80 9.35
N ARG A 20 -3.04 5.77 10.45
CA ARG A 20 -3.17 4.77 11.49
C ARG A 20 -4.05 5.35 12.59
N HIS A 21 -5.13 4.66 12.90
CA HIS A 21 -6.02 5.00 14.03
C HIS A 21 -6.28 3.74 14.85
N GLY A 22 -5.63 3.65 16.01
CA GLY A 22 -5.73 2.49 16.89
C GLY A 22 -5.22 1.21 16.22
N ASP A 23 -6.14 0.26 16.00
CA ASP A 23 -5.90 -1.06 15.39
C ASP A 23 -6.18 -1.10 13.88
N LYS A 24 -6.38 0.07 13.24
CA LYS A 24 -6.69 0.17 11.81
C LYS A 24 -5.69 1.03 11.06
N LEU A 25 -5.37 0.60 9.85
CA LEU A 25 -4.77 1.41 8.80
C LEU A 25 -5.87 1.77 7.81
N THR A 26 -6.00 3.05 7.50
CA THR A 26 -6.93 3.56 6.49
C THR A 26 -6.16 4.33 5.44
N ILE A 27 -6.44 4.03 4.19
CA ILE A 27 -5.93 4.73 3.02
C ILE A 27 -7.14 5.34 2.34
N SER A 28 -7.18 6.66 2.25
CA SER A 28 -8.26 7.41 1.61
C SER A 28 -7.73 8.12 0.38
N TRP A 29 -8.28 7.83 -0.79
CA TRP A 29 -7.89 8.48 -2.05
C TRP A 29 -8.74 9.73 -2.29
N HIS A 30 -8.17 10.70 -3.00
CA HIS A 30 -8.87 11.95 -3.31
C HIS A 30 -10.13 11.79 -4.16
N ASP A 31 -10.27 10.68 -4.89
CA ASP A 31 -11.44 10.33 -5.70
C ASP A 31 -12.61 9.73 -4.89
N GLY A 32 -12.46 9.62 -3.57
CA GLY A 32 -13.48 9.10 -2.67
C GLY A 32 -13.35 7.60 -2.37
N GLY A 33 -12.37 6.90 -2.96
CA GLY A 33 -12.05 5.54 -2.56
C GLY A 33 -11.45 5.47 -1.16
N ALA A 34 -11.71 4.38 -0.43
CA ALA A 34 -11.01 4.10 0.82
C ALA A 34 -10.76 2.61 1.01
N LEU A 35 -9.60 2.28 1.57
CA LEU A 35 -9.22 0.95 2.04
C LEU A 35 -8.96 1.03 3.54
N THR A 36 -9.72 0.27 4.32
CA THR A 36 -9.45 0.09 5.74
C THR A 36 -9.07 -1.36 6.02
N ALA A 37 -7.92 -1.56 6.66
CA ALA A 37 -7.41 -2.87 7.05
C ALA A 37 -7.01 -2.87 8.53
N PRO A 38 -7.15 -4.00 9.25
CA PRO A 38 -6.54 -4.17 10.55
C PRO A 38 -5.02 -4.02 10.48
N VAL A 39 -4.40 -3.35 11.47
CA VAL A 39 -2.94 -3.27 11.59
C VAL A 39 -2.30 -4.67 11.66
N SER A 40 -3.04 -5.65 12.20
CA SER A 40 -2.62 -7.05 12.28
C SER A 40 -2.46 -7.74 10.91
N TRP A 41 -2.92 -7.11 9.82
CA TRP A 41 -2.65 -7.57 8.46
C TRP A 41 -1.34 -7.02 7.91
N CYS A 42 -0.83 -5.92 8.46
CA CYS A 42 0.44 -5.34 8.04
C CYS A 42 1.57 -6.31 8.39
N ARG A 43 2.40 -6.63 7.39
CA ARG A 43 3.58 -7.50 7.53
C ARG A 43 4.87 -6.74 7.27
N ASP A 44 4.78 -5.66 6.51
CA ASP A 44 5.91 -4.84 6.10
C ASP A 44 5.39 -3.45 5.76
N ILE A 45 6.16 -2.44 6.16
CA ILE A 45 6.00 -1.06 5.71
C ILE A 45 7.38 -0.47 5.49
N ARG A 46 7.58 0.13 4.32
CA ARG A 46 8.87 0.72 3.93
C ARG A 46 8.70 1.98 3.11
N ALA A 47 9.72 2.82 3.14
CA ALA A 47 9.80 4.08 2.43
C ALA A 47 10.99 4.05 1.45
N ASP A 48 10.71 3.74 0.19
CA ASP A 48 11.72 3.65 -0.86
C ASP A 48 11.91 5.01 -1.55
N ARG A 49 13.14 5.39 -1.90
CA ARG A 49 13.34 6.56 -2.79
C ARG A 49 12.85 6.24 -4.19
N THR A 50 12.27 7.23 -4.84
CA THR A 50 11.92 7.19 -6.26
C THR A 50 12.97 7.95 -7.08
N ASP A 51 13.06 7.66 -8.38
CA ASP A 51 13.99 8.33 -9.29
C ASP A 51 13.67 9.83 -9.47
N GLU A 52 12.43 10.23 -9.19
CA GLU A 52 11.92 11.60 -9.28
C GLU A 52 12.16 12.43 -8.00
N GLY A 53 12.92 11.89 -7.04
CA GLY A 53 13.26 12.57 -5.78
C GLY A 53 12.21 12.47 -4.68
N GLY A 54 11.01 11.95 -4.98
CA GLY A 54 9.97 11.61 -4.00
C GLY A 54 10.24 10.30 -3.26
N VAL A 55 9.33 9.93 -2.36
CA VAL A 55 9.35 8.66 -1.63
C VAL A 55 8.11 7.84 -1.95
N GLN A 56 8.29 6.53 -2.07
CA GLN A 56 7.19 5.57 -2.18
C GLN A 56 7.05 4.81 -0.87
N ILE A 57 5.90 4.97 -0.21
CA ILE A 57 5.51 4.10 0.89
C ILE A 57 4.93 2.82 0.32
N VAL A 58 5.49 1.68 0.70
CA VAL A 58 5.02 0.36 0.32
C VAL A 58 4.51 -0.34 1.57
N LEU A 59 3.23 -0.71 1.58
CA LEU A 59 2.62 -1.52 2.63
C LEU A 59 2.33 -2.92 2.08
N ARG A 60 2.67 -3.96 2.84
CA ARG A 60 2.26 -5.34 2.57
C ARG A 60 1.23 -5.78 3.57
N LEU A 61 0.03 -6.05 3.09
CA LEU A 61 -1.09 -6.51 3.90
C LEU A 61 -1.40 -7.97 3.54
N VAL A 62 -1.45 -8.84 4.54
CA VAL A 62 -1.81 -10.26 4.42
C VAL A 62 -3.05 -10.51 5.28
N PRO A 63 -4.24 -10.64 4.65
CA PRO A 63 -5.47 -10.93 5.37
C PRO A 63 -5.42 -12.29 6.06
N VAL A 64 -5.80 -12.35 7.34
CA VAL A 64 -5.78 -13.58 8.16
C VAL A 64 -6.70 -14.68 7.61
N ARG A 65 -7.76 -14.32 6.89
CA ARG A 65 -8.73 -15.27 6.30
C ARG A 65 -8.41 -15.67 4.86
N GLY A 66 -7.32 -15.16 4.29
CA GLY A 66 -6.83 -15.59 2.98
C GLY A 66 -5.86 -16.76 3.11
N ASN A 67 -5.71 -17.58 2.07
CA ASN A 67 -4.61 -18.54 2.05
C ASN A 67 -3.29 -17.72 2.10
N PRO A 68 -2.45 -17.84 3.15
CA PRO A 68 -1.30 -16.97 3.39
C PRO A 68 -0.28 -16.95 2.24
N GLY A 69 -0.26 -18.01 1.42
CA GLY A 69 0.58 -18.10 0.23
C GLY A 69 0.04 -17.39 -1.01
N THR A 70 -1.16 -16.82 -0.97
CA THR A 70 -1.84 -16.25 -2.16
C THR A 70 -2.51 -14.90 -1.91
N SER A 71 -2.80 -14.55 -0.65
CA SER A 71 -3.51 -13.32 -0.29
C SER A 71 -2.54 -12.24 0.17
N LEU A 72 -1.93 -11.57 -0.80
CA LEU A 72 -1.05 -10.42 -0.59
C LEU A 72 -1.67 -9.19 -1.25
N MET A 73 -1.84 -8.12 -0.48
CA MET A 73 -2.13 -6.80 -1.00
C MET A 73 -0.90 -5.92 -0.81
N VAL A 74 -0.37 -5.39 -1.90
CA VAL A 74 0.71 -4.39 -1.88
C VAL A 74 0.10 -3.04 -2.21
N VAL A 75 0.19 -2.10 -1.28
CA VAL A 75 -0.23 -0.71 -1.52
C VAL A 75 1.00 0.16 -1.64
N ARG A 76 1.03 0.98 -2.70
CA ARG A 76 2.13 1.90 -3.00
C ARG A 76 1.59 3.31 -3.04
N LEU A 77 2.12 4.17 -2.19
CA LEU A 77 1.71 5.58 -2.09
C LEU A 77 2.93 6.45 -2.37
N HIS A 78 2.79 7.38 -3.30
CA HIS A 78 3.86 8.32 -3.64
C HIS A 78 3.73 9.56 -2.79
N THR A 79 4.86 10.12 -2.37
CA THR A 79 4.95 11.44 -1.74
C THR A 79 5.77 12.35 -2.63
N GLU A 80 5.46 13.64 -2.55
CA GLU A 80 6.28 14.67 -3.19
C GLU A 80 7.70 14.70 -2.58
N PRO A 81 8.69 15.24 -3.29
CA PRO A 81 10.07 15.34 -2.79
C PRO A 81 10.18 16.05 -1.44
N ASP A 82 9.38 17.10 -1.22
CA ASP A 82 9.37 17.90 0.01
C ASP A 82 8.84 17.08 1.22
N ASP A 83 8.04 16.04 0.96
CA ASP A 83 7.45 15.16 1.98
C ASP A 83 8.31 13.90 2.25
N SER A 84 9.49 13.79 1.64
CA SER A 84 10.34 12.60 1.71
C SER A 84 10.82 12.24 3.13
N LEU A 85 11.16 13.23 3.96
CA LEU A 85 11.55 13.02 5.36
C LEU A 85 10.35 12.58 6.22
N PRO A 86 9.21 13.32 6.24
CA PRO A 86 8.00 12.88 6.93
C PRO A 86 7.55 11.47 6.55
N ALA A 87 7.64 11.10 5.27
CA ALA A 87 7.26 9.77 4.79
C ALA A 87 8.12 8.65 5.41
N ARG A 88 9.42 8.88 5.52
CA ARG A 88 10.36 7.93 6.13
C ARG A 88 10.15 7.80 7.62
N GLU A 89 10.05 8.92 8.33
CA GLU A 89 9.79 8.93 9.76
C GLU A 89 8.47 8.22 10.09
N PHE A 90 7.43 8.44 9.27
CA PHE A 90 6.16 7.77 9.41
C PHE A 90 6.28 6.24 9.27
N ALA A 91 6.99 5.76 8.25
CA ALA A 91 7.22 4.32 8.05
C ALA A 91 8.03 3.72 9.22
N GLU A 92 9.07 4.40 9.70
CA GLU A 92 9.88 3.95 10.83
C GLU A 92 9.09 3.88 12.13
N ILE A 93 8.27 4.90 12.41
CA ILE A 93 7.38 4.93 13.58
C ILE A 93 6.40 3.76 13.50
N LEU A 94 5.71 3.58 12.37
CA LEU A 94 4.76 2.47 12.23
C LEU A 94 5.42 1.11 12.34
N SER A 95 6.58 0.90 11.71
CA SER A 95 7.32 -0.36 11.84
C SER A 95 7.64 -0.68 13.30
N ARG A 96 8.10 0.32 14.06
CA ARG A 96 8.42 0.17 15.48
C ARG A 96 7.18 -0.10 16.32
N GLU A 97 6.11 0.65 16.11
CA GLU A 97 4.86 0.52 16.86
C GLU A 97 4.16 -0.81 16.62
N LEU A 98 4.26 -1.34 15.40
CA LEU A 98 3.65 -2.59 14.99
C LEU A 98 4.55 -3.81 15.24
N GLY A 99 5.79 -3.61 15.72
CA GLY A 99 6.76 -4.68 15.91
C GLY A 99 7.11 -5.40 14.61
N LEU A 100 7.06 -4.70 13.48
CA LEU A 100 7.39 -5.24 12.18
C LEU A 100 8.91 -5.42 12.08
N PRO A 101 9.39 -6.48 11.41
CA PRO A 101 10.81 -6.68 11.22
C PRO A 101 11.39 -5.46 10.49
N GLY A 102 12.41 -4.84 11.07
CA GLY A 102 13.12 -3.70 10.45
C GLY A 102 13.98 -4.12 9.26
N GLU A 103 14.09 -5.42 8.99
CA GLU A 103 14.93 -6.00 7.94
C GLU A 103 14.10 -6.94 7.04
N LEU A 104 14.25 -6.72 5.74
CA LEU A 104 13.44 -7.26 4.64
C LEU A 104 13.47 -8.79 4.53
N PRO A 105 12.35 -9.45 4.13
CA PRO A 105 12.46 -10.71 3.41
C PRO A 105 13.29 -10.50 2.13
N PRO A 106 14.08 -11.50 1.70
CA PRO A 106 15.04 -11.36 0.59
C PRO A 106 14.35 -10.75 -0.62
N ALA A 107 15.07 -9.84 -1.29
CA ALA A 107 14.59 -9.02 -2.41
C ALA A 107 13.55 -9.77 -3.24
N GLU A 108 12.27 -9.55 -2.93
CA GLU A 108 11.22 -9.90 -3.87
C GLU A 108 11.61 -9.25 -5.20
N PRO A 109 11.44 -9.96 -6.34
CA PRO A 109 11.84 -9.44 -7.64
C PRO A 109 11.30 -8.04 -7.70
N ARG A 110 12.21 -7.03 -7.76
CA ARG A 110 11.89 -5.62 -7.65
C ARG A 110 10.67 -5.41 -8.53
N LEU A 111 9.50 -5.33 -7.90
CA LEU A 111 8.25 -5.25 -8.61
C LEU A 111 8.40 -3.94 -9.36
N ARG A 112 8.72 -4.03 -10.66
CA ARG A 112 9.17 -2.88 -11.43
C ARG A 112 8.14 -1.79 -11.18
N LEU A 113 8.62 -0.57 -10.94
CA LEU A 113 7.72 0.57 -10.95
C LEU A 113 7.05 0.52 -12.32
N VAL A 114 5.77 0.17 -12.34
CA VAL A 114 4.98 0.21 -13.55
C VAL A 114 4.63 1.69 -13.70
N PRO A 115 5.20 2.41 -14.67
CA PRO A 115 4.95 3.85 -14.82
C PRO A 115 3.44 4.09 -14.84
N ARG A 116 2.94 5.19 -14.26
CA ARG A 116 1.48 5.47 -14.24
C ARG A 116 0.87 5.56 -15.65
N ALA A 117 1.69 5.83 -16.65
CA ALA A 117 1.34 5.83 -18.07
C ALA A 117 1.30 4.43 -18.71
N ASP A 118 1.70 3.38 -17.98
CA ASP A 118 1.73 2.01 -18.49
C ASP A 118 0.30 1.48 -18.67
N PRO A 119 -0.02 0.85 -19.81
CA PRO A 119 -1.36 0.35 -20.11
C PRO A 119 -1.80 -0.83 -19.20
N GLY A 120 -0.89 -1.38 -18.39
CA GLY A 120 -1.17 -2.36 -17.35
C GLY A 120 -1.86 -1.79 -16.12
N TRP A 121 -1.92 -0.46 -15.94
CA TRP A 121 -2.71 0.14 -14.88
C TRP A 121 -4.20 -0.01 -15.17
N VAL A 122 -4.91 -0.68 -14.26
CA VAL A 122 -6.36 -0.63 -14.20
C VAL A 122 -6.76 0.25 -13.02
N VAL A 123 -7.21 1.48 -13.31
CA VAL A 123 -7.82 2.36 -12.32
C VAL A 123 -9.29 1.97 -12.22
N SER A 124 -9.70 1.51 -11.04
CA SER A 124 -11.03 0.96 -10.80
C SER A 124 -11.72 1.79 -9.72
N LEU A 125 -12.81 2.48 -10.08
CA LEU A 125 -13.62 3.22 -9.11
C LEU A 125 -14.38 2.22 -8.23
N PRO A 126 -14.34 2.33 -6.88
CA PRO A 126 -15.01 1.38 -6.01
C PRO A 126 -16.53 1.50 -6.17
N GLY A 127 -17.17 0.39 -6.58
CA GLY A 127 -18.63 0.25 -6.65
C GLY A 127 -19.16 -0.40 -7.92
N ALA A 128 -18.63 -0.05 -9.09
CA ALA A 128 -19.08 -0.59 -10.39
C ALA A 128 -18.05 -1.53 -11.05
N ALA A 129 -16.83 -1.57 -10.53
CA ALA A 129 -15.68 -2.08 -11.27
C ALA A 129 -15.15 -3.43 -10.75
N THR A 130 -15.70 -3.98 -9.67
CA THR A 130 -15.24 -5.26 -9.12
C THR A 130 -15.56 -6.45 -10.04
N GLU A 131 -16.74 -6.44 -10.68
CA GLU A 131 -17.17 -7.50 -11.61
C GLU A 131 -16.48 -7.35 -12.97
N ALA A 132 -16.38 -6.13 -13.50
CA ALA A 132 -15.66 -5.85 -14.73
C ALA A 132 -14.14 -6.15 -14.62
N PHE A 133 -13.54 -5.88 -13.45
CA PHE A 133 -12.15 -6.23 -13.17
C PHE A 133 -11.95 -7.75 -13.09
N TYR A 134 -12.87 -8.46 -12.43
CA TYR A 134 -12.83 -9.92 -12.36
C TYR A 134 -12.90 -10.56 -13.75
N GLU A 135 -13.82 -10.10 -14.60
CA GLU A 135 -13.97 -10.56 -15.98
C GLU A 135 -12.75 -10.23 -16.85
N ASP A 136 -12.13 -9.07 -16.69
CA ASP A 136 -10.92 -8.70 -17.45
C ASP A 136 -9.71 -9.56 -17.05
N VAL A 137 -9.55 -9.86 -15.75
CA VAL A 137 -8.52 -10.76 -15.25
C VAL A 137 -8.74 -12.19 -15.77
N LEU A 138 -9.99 -12.68 -15.78
CA LEU A 138 -10.32 -13.99 -16.33
C LEU A 138 -10.03 -14.07 -17.83
N ARG A 139 -10.37 -13.02 -18.59
CA ARG A 139 -10.12 -12.97 -20.05
C ARG A 139 -8.62 -13.01 -20.36
N ARG A 140 -7.81 -12.24 -19.63
CA ARG A 140 -6.35 -12.21 -19.83
C ARG A 140 -5.68 -13.51 -19.43
N SER A 141 -6.14 -14.17 -18.36
CA SER A 141 -5.59 -15.46 -17.92
C SER A 141 -6.02 -16.63 -18.82
N ALA A 142 -7.17 -16.53 -19.49
CA ALA A 142 -7.59 -17.48 -20.52
C ALA A 142 -6.79 -17.33 -21.83
N GLY A 143 -6.33 -16.12 -22.16
CA GLY A 143 -5.56 -15.83 -23.38
C GLY A 143 -4.08 -16.25 -23.35
N THR A 144 -3.55 -16.66 -22.19
CA THR A 144 -2.13 -17.07 -22.05
C THR A 144 -1.89 -18.57 -22.26
N ARG A 145 -2.88 -19.31 -22.78
CA ARG A 145 -2.70 -20.69 -23.27
C ARG A 145 -2.76 -20.70 -24.80
N GLU A 146 -1.74 -20.16 -25.46
CA GLU A 146 -1.27 -20.59 -26.77
C GLU A 146 0.01 -19.81 -27.11
N GLY A 147 1.14 -20.55 -27.18
CA GLY A 147 2.47 -20.02 -27.47
C GLY A 147 3.55 -20.71 -26.64
#